data_AF-A0A0R1X0I7-F1
#
_entry.id   AF-A0A0R1X0I7-F1
#
_cell.length_a   1.000
_cell.length_b   1.000
_cell.length_c   1.000
_cell.angle_alpha   90.00
_cell.angle_beta   90.00
_cell.angle_gamma   90.00
#
_symmetry.space_group_name_H-M   'P 1'
#
loop_
_entity.id
_entity.type
_entity.pdbx_description
1 polymer ?
#
loop_
_entity_poly.entity_id
_entity_poly.type
_entity_poly.pdbx_seq_one_letter_code
_entity_poly.pdbx_strand_id
1 'polypeptide(L)'
;MSFSIDAAINYMYQLQKAGVTYSMDHSRTGTDGTADCSGAVYASLRAGGMPSAGYVLDTESMHSWLLNNGWQRVADNSDWNAQRGDVFIWGKIGDSAGAGGHTGIFVDHDNIIHCNYAHNGVSINNHDRYWTADGCPYFYAYRYAGAQEADQGDDTDMDLSKLTSLAPVTAYGVAWITNPNGAALWDNTGKVLKRLPYGTSWVVVDVNKGRLNVGGWIDPADAVVKINKGAAGDWSGTVVRVTADGAYTQAQPKPNQAGVQYLPKGSRWQVVGVSKDGNYVNIGGYVDASKVNIEL
;
A
#
# COMPACT_ATOMS: atom_id res chain seq x y z
N MET A 1 -9.60 -7.78 -7.58
CA MET A 1 -8.22 -7.53 -8.08
C MET A 1 -7.34 -7.22 -6.87
N SER A 2 -6.03 -7.49 -6.90
CA SER A 2 -5.07 -6.93 -5.93
C SER A 2 -4.25 -5.92 -6.66
N PHE A 3 -3.88 -4.87 -5.96
CA PHE A 3 -2.97 -3.87 -6.47
C PHE A 3 -1.53 -4.23 -6.10
N SER A 4 -0.62 -4.06 -7.05
CA SER A 4 0.84 -4.13 -6.89
C SER A 4 1.41 -2.79 -7.32
N ILE A 5 2.16 -2.15 -6.42
CA ILE A 5 2.75 -0.85 -6.68
C ILE A 5 3.99 -0.98 -7.55
N ASP A 6 4.73 -2.08 -7.42
CA ASP A 6 5.87 -2.35 -8.28
C ASP A 6 5.45 -2.65 -9.72
N ALA A 7 4.32 -3.33 -9.93
CA ALA A 7 3.75 -3.49 -11.27
C ALA A 7 3.36 -2.15 -11.91
N ALA A 8 2.82 -1.22 -11.11
CA ALA A 8 2.53 0.13 -11.58
C ALA A 8 3.81 0.90 -11.97
N ILE A 9 4.82 0.92 -11.09
CA ILE A 9 6.09 1.59 -11.37
C ILE A 9 6.80 0.94 -12.57
N ASN A 10 6.77 -0.39 -12.70
CA ASN A 10 7.31 -1.10 -13.86
C ASN A 10 6.60 -0.71 -15.15
N TYR A 11 5.30 -0.47 -15.12
CA TYR A 11 4.58 0.05 -16.28
C TYR A 11 5.07 1.46 -16.67
N MET A 12 5.35 2.34 -15.70
CA MET A 12 5.96 3.64 -15.98
C MET A 12 7.33 3.50 -16.64
N TYR A 13 8.17 2.56 -16.19
CA TYR A 13 9.44 2.25 -16.86
C TYR A 13 9.24 1.70 -18.29
N GLN A 14 8.18 0.94 -18.55
CA GLN A 14 7.85 0.47 -19.89
C GLN A 14 7.47 1.64 -20.81
N LEU A 15 6.64 2.57 -20.35
CA LEU A 15 6.32 3.79 -21.10
C LEU A 15 7.57 4.61 -21.43
N GLN A 16 8.48 4.76 -20.45
CA GLN A 16 9.77 5.41 -20.66
C GLN A 16 10.62 4.70 -21.72
N LYS A 17 10.78 3.38 -21.61
CA LYS A 17 11.57 2.58 -22.56
C LYS A 17 10.97 2.56 -23.96
N ALA A 18 9.64 2.63 -24.06
CA ALA A 18 8.92 2.71 -25.32
C ALA A 18 9.03 4.08 -25.99
N GLY A 19 9.62 5.09 -25.32
CA GLY A 19 9.76 6.44 -25.88
C GLY A 19 8.42 7.17 -26.01
N VAL A 20 7.47 6.89 -25.11
CA VAL A 20 6.17 7.57 -25.10
C VAL A 20 6.36 9.07 -24.92
N THR A 21 5.75 9.86 -25.80
CA THR A 21 5.86 11.33 -25.81
C THR A 21 4.73 12.00 -25.05
N TYR A 22 4.93 13.25 -24.65
CA TYR A 22 3.91 13.97 -23.88
C TYR A 22 2.78 14.49 -24.80
N SER A 23 1.52 14.18 -24.48
CA SER A 23 0.34 14.80 -25.10
C SER A 23 -0.91 14.72 -24.22
N MET A 24 -1.63 15.83 -24.11
CA MET A 24 -2.93 15.90 -23.42
C MET A 24 -4.14 15.64 -24.34
N ASP A 25 -3.95 15.68 -25.66
CA ASP A 25 -5.04 15.63 -26.65
C ASP A 25 -5.25 14.24 -27.28
N HIS A 26 -4.39 13.28 -26.95
CA HIS A 26 -4.34 11.97 -27.58
C HIS A 26 -4.70 10.86 -26.57
N SER A 27 -4.15 9.65 -26.66
CA SER A 27 -4.55 8.55 -25.77
C SER A 27 -4.35 8.84 -24.29
N ARG A 28 -3.37 9.68 -23.94
CA ARG A 28 -2.97 10.05 -22.58
C ARG A 28 -2.43 8.88 -21.73
N THR A 29 -2.62 7.63 -22.17
CA THR A 29 -2.28 6.41 -21.44
C THR A 29 -1.10 5.63 -22.05
N GLY A 30 -0.49 6.14 -23.12
CA GLY A 30 0.63 5.50 -23.82
C GLY A 30 0.23 4.52 -24.91
N THR A 31 -1.07 4.31 -25.17
CA THR A 31 -1.54 3.27 -26.11
C THR A 31 -1.32 3.63 -27.58
N ASP A 32 -1.20 4.92 -27.89
CA ASP A 32 -0.86 5.44 -29.23
C ASP A 32 0.56 6.02 -29.29
N GLY A 33 1.39 5.72 -28.28
CA GLY A 33 2.73 6.31 -28.15
C GLY A 33 2.74 7.69 -27.49
N THR A 34 1.59 8.20 -27.01
CA THR A 34 1.51 9.46 -26.26
C THR A 34 0.87 9.28 -24.88
N ALA A 35 1.32 10.05 -23.90
CA ALA A 35 0.73 10.10 -22.56
C ALA A 35 0.78 11.50 -21.95
N ASP A 36 -0.01 11.77 -20.92
CA ASP A 36 0.19 12.92 -20.04
C ASP A 36 0.42 12.47 -18.59
N CYS A 37 0.61 13.42 -17.67
CA CYS A 37 0.96 13.10 -16.29
C CYS A 37 -0.08 12.18 -15.62
N SER A 38 -1.35 12.58 -15.63
CA SER A 38 -2.43 11.85 -14.97
C SER A 38 -2.85 10.60 -15.73
N GLY A 39 -2.80 10.60 -17.06
CA GLY A 39 -3.09 9.43 -17.87
C GLY A 39 -2.02 8.35 -17.74
N ALA A 40 -0.73 8.72 -17.65
CA ALA A 40 0.36 7.77 -17.38
C ALA A 40 0.25 7.16 -15.97
N VAL A 41 -0.03 7.98 -14.95
CA VAL A 41 -0.29 7.48 -13.58
C VAL A 41 -1.54 6.60 -13.55
N TYR A 42 -2.63 6.99 -14.20
CA TYR A 42 -3.83 6.15 -14.27
C TYR A 42 -3.55 4.80 -14.94
N ALA A 43 -2.90 4.81 -16.11
CA ALA A 43 -2.57 3.59 -16.84
C ALA A 43 -1.64 2.66 -16.06
N SER A 44 -0.62 3.22 -15.40
CA SER A 44 0.28 2.45 -14.53
C SER A 44 -0.44 1.86 -13.33
N LEU A 45 -1.27 2.63 -12.62
CA LEU A 45 -2.03 2.12 -11.49
C LEU A 45 -3.04 1.04 -11.92
N ARG A 46 -3.64 1.17 -13.12
CA ARG A 46 -4.48 0.14 -13.75
C ARG A 46 -3.68 -1.12 -14.08
N ALA A 47 -2.47 -0.98 -14.63
CA ALA A 47 -1.55 -2.09 -14.88
C ALA A 47 -1.13 -2.77 -13.56
N GLY A 48 -1.02 -2.00 -12.48
CA GLY A 48 -0.83 -2.48 -11.12
C GLY A 48 -2.05 -3.18 -10.52
N GLY A 49 -3.23 -3.14 -11.17
CA GLY A 49 -4.43 -3.86 -10.73
C GLY A 49 -5.52 -2.99 -10.06
N MET A 50 -5.40 -1.66 -10.11
CA MET A 50 -6.51 -0.77 -9.75
C MET A 50 -7.69 -0.93 -10.71
N PRO A 51 -8.94 -0.78 -10.24
CA PRO A 51 -10.12 -0.92 -11.07
C PRO A 51 -10.31 0.26 -12.04
N SER A 52 -11.10 0.06 -13.09
CA SER A 52 -11.40 1.12 -14.04
C SER A 52 -12.19 2.26 -13.43
N ALA A 53 -11.79 3.49 -13.73
CA ALA A 53 -12.62 4.67 -13.49
C ALA A 53 -13.74 4.83 -14.55
N GLY A 54 -13.68 4.05 -15.64
CA GLY A 54 -14.59 4.18 -16.79
C GLY A 54 -14.13 5.18 -17.85
N TYR A 55 -13.19 6.06 -17.50
CA TYR A 55 -12.55 7.05 -18.39
C TYR A 55 -11.09 7.28 -17.96
N VAL A 56 -10.32 8.05 -18.73
CA VAL A 56 -8.93 8.42 -18.37
C VAL A 56 -8.97 9.60 -17.40
N LEU A 57 -8.40 9.41 -16.22
CA LEU A 57 -8.42 10.42 -15.15
C LEU A 57 -7.56 11.65 -15.51
N ASP A 58 -8.03 12.80 -15.08
CA ASP A 58 -7.23 14.00 -14.85
C ASP A 58 -6.78 14.05 -13.38
N THR A 59 -5.94 15.02 -13.05
CA THR A 59 -5.48 15.32 -11.68
C THR A 59 -6.63 15.54 -10.70
N GLU A 60 -7.70 16.23 -11.13
CA GLU A 60 -8.86 16.55 -10.29
C GLU A 60 -9.66 15.30 -9.89
N SER A 61 -10.00 14.46 -10.86
CA SER A 61 -10.75 13.22 -10.63
C SER A 61 -9.91 12.13 -9.96
N MET A 62 -8.58 12.17 -10.10
CA MET A 62 -7.67 11.19 -9.50
C MET A 62 -7.72 11.20 -7.98
N HIS A 63 -7.88 12.37 -7.33
CA HIS A 63 -7.99 12.47 -5.87
C HIS A 63 -9.08 11.55 -5.31
N SER A 64 -10.29 11.66 -5.85
CA SER A 64 -11.45 10.89 -5.38
C SER A 64 -11.32 9.41 -5.76
N TRP A 65 -10.81 9.11 -6.95
CA TRP A 65 -10.60 7.75 -7.40
C TRP A 65 -9.57 7.01 -6.53
N LEU A 66 -8.45 7.62 -6.17
CA LEU A 66 -7.47 7.02 -5.27
C LEU A 66 -8.11 6.68 -3.91
N LEU A 67 -8.79 7.64 -3.29
CA LEU A 67 -9.44 7.44 -1.98
C LEU A 67 -10.50 6.33 -2.02
N ASN A 68 -11.32 6.28 -3.08
CA ASN A 68 -12.35 5.26 -3.27
C ASN A 68 -11.76 3.85 -3.50
N ASN A 69 -10.48 3.75 -3.85
CA ASN A 69 -9.80 2.51 -4.18
C ASN A 69 -8.70 2.13 -3.17
N GLY A 70 -8.85 2.54 -1.90
CA GLY A 70 -8.01 2.06 -0.81
C GLY A 70 -6.71 2.82 -0.62
N TRP A 71 -6.57 4.00 -1.23
CA TRP A 71 -5.50 4.94 -0.92
C TRP A 71 -5.92 5.87 0.21
N GLN A 72 -4.92 6.35 0.96
CA GLN A 72 -5.09 7.33 2.01
C GLN A 72 -4.26 8.56 1.68
N ARG A 73 -4.79 9.74 2.01
CA ARG A 73 -4.04 10.98 1.92
C ARG A 73 -3.04 11.02 3.08
N VAL A 74 -1.76 11.08 2.75
CA VAL A 74 -0.65 11.14 3.72
C VAL A 74 -0.04 12.54 3.84
N ALA A 75 -0.32 13.42 2.87
CA ALA A 75 0.07 14.83 2.92
C ALA A 75 -1.01 15.73 2.28
N ASP A 76 -1.15 16.93 2.84
CA ASP A 76 -2.01 18.01 2.33
C ASP A 76 -1.29 19.34 2.55
N ASN A 77 -0.49 19.73 1.55
CA ASN A 77 0.44 20.87 1.60
C ASN A 77 1.25 20.95 2.90
N SER A 78 1.75 19.80 3.32
CA SER A 78 2.50 19.59 4.55
C SER A 78 3.62 18.59 4.31
N ASP A 79 4.71 18.69 5.08
CA ASP A 79 5.79 17.71 5.01
C ASP A 79 5.28 16.29 5.26
N TRP A 80 5.84 15.33 4.54
CA TRP A 80 5.63 13.91 4.80
C TRP A 80 6.89 13.11 4.49
N ASN A 81 7.05 11.96 5.14
CA ASN A 81 8.12 11.03 4.81
C ASN A 81 7.71 10.24 3.55
N ALA A 82 8.20 10.68 2.40
CA ALA A 82 7.91 10.09 1.11
C ALA A 82 8.39 8.64 1.03
N GLN A 83 7.57 7.78 0.46
CA GLN A 83 7.87 6.37 0.27
C GLN A 83 7.69 6.01 -1.19
N ARG A 84 8.49 5.05 -1.64
CA ARG A 84 8.27 4.39 -2.92
C ARG A 84 6.80 3.97 -3.01
N GLY A 85 6.15 4.35 -4.10
CA GLY A 85 4.75 4.07 -4.35
C GLY A 85 3.77 5.17 -3.98
N ASP A 86 4.21 6.21 -3.26
CA ASP A 86 3.37 7.39 -3.03
C ASP A 86 3.03 8.06 -4.36
N VAL A 87 1.76 8.40 -4.53
CA VAL A 87 1.29 9.20 -5.66
C VAL A 87 1.15 10.63 -5.19
N PHE A 88 1.87 11.55 -5.82
CA PHE A 88 1.69 12.99 -5.56
C PHE A 88 0.74 13.60 -6.58
N ILE A 89 0.00 14.62 -6.17
CA ILE A 89 -0.79 15.46 -7.06
C ILE A 89 -0.54 16.91 -6.68
N TRP A 90 0.03 17.68 -7.60
CA TRP A 90 0.15 19.14 -7.52
C TRP A 90 -1.10 19.80 -8.09
N GLY A 91 -1.42 20.97 -7.57
CA GLY A 91 -2.67 21.69 -7.82
C GLY A 91 -3.66 21.47 -6.67
N LYS A 92 -4.34 22.56 -6.26
CA LYS A 92 -5.38 22.48 -5.24
C LYS A 92 -6.61 21.81 -5.84
N ILE A 93 -7.32 20.99 -5.05
CA ILE A 93 -8.62 20.43 -5.46
C ILE A 93 -9.55 21.60 -5.85
N GLY A 94 -10.11 21.55 -7.06
CA GLY A 94 -10.91 22.60 -7.69
C GLY A 94 -10.15 23.43 -8.73
N ASP A 95 -8.81 23.43 -8.69
CA ASP A 95 -7.92 24.23 -9.55
C ASP A 95 -6.84 23.37 -10.24
N SER A 96 -6.86 22.04 -10.05
CA SER A 96 -5.78 21.15 -10.49
C SER A 96 -5.90 20.67 -11.95
N ALA A 97 -6.99 20.98 -12.64
CA ALA A 97 -7.27 20.45 -13.98
C ALA A 97 -6.36 21.06 -15.08
N GLY A 98 -6.09 20.28 -16.12
CA GLY A 98 -5.32 20.72 -17.29
C GLY A 98 -3.89 21.14 -16.91
N ALA A 99 -3.49 22.35 -17.30
CA ALA A 99 -2.17 22.89 -16.99
C ALA A 99 -1.99 23.30 -15.51
N GLY A 100 -3.07 23.28 -14.70
CA GLY A 100 -3.05 23.68 -13.30
C GLY A 100 -2.60 22.60 -12.32
N GLY A 101 -2.31 21.39 -12.80
CA GLY A 101 -1.89 20.29 -11.95
C GLY A 101 -0.90 19.34 -12.61
N HIS A 102 -0.26 18.56 -11.76
CA HIS A 102 0.77 17.60 -12.17
C HIS A 102 0.80 16.41 -11.23
N THR A 103 1.14 15.22 -11.71
CA THR A 103 1.14 14.00 -10.88
C THR A 103 2.19 13.00 -11.34
N GLY A 104 2.57 12.11 -10.43
CA GLY A 104 3.55 11.05 -10.63
C GLY A 104 3.62 10.11 -9.43
N ILE A 105 4.51 9.13 -9.52
CA ILE A 105 4.71 8.10 -8.50
C ILE A 105 6.14 8.20 -7.96
N PHE A 106 6.32 8.20 -6.65
CA PHE A 106 7.62 8.09 -6.02
C PHE A 106 8.23 6.72 -6.31
N VAL A 107 9.45 6.69 -6.84
CA VAL A 107 10.22 5.46 -7.05
C VAL A 107 11.16 5.15 -5.88
N ASP A 108 11.47 6.15 -5.08
CA ASP A 108 12.19 6.06 -3.81
C ASP A 108 11.76 7.24 -2.92
N HIS A 109 12.55 7.60 -1.91
CA HIS A 109 12.24 8.70 -1.01
C HIS A 109 12.31 10.08 -1.71
N ASP A 110 13.18 10.25 -2.69
CA ASP A 110 13.53 11.55 -3.26
C ASP A 110 13.10 11.71 -4.72
N ASN A 111 12.95 10.62 -5.45
CA ASN A 111 12.75 10.61 -6.89
C ASN A 111 11.34 10.15 -7.27
N ILE A 112 10.81 10.78 -8.31
CA ILE A 112 9.51 10.50 -8.89
C ILE A 112 9.67 10.05 -10.34
N ILE A 113 8.82 9.12 -10.77
CA ILE A 113 8.58 8.82 -12.17
C ILE A 113 7.26 9.44 -12.62
N HIS A 114 7.30 10.20 -13.70
CA HIS A 114 6.15 10.95 -14.19
C HIS A 114 6.27 11.24 -15.70
N CYS A 115 5.13 11.38 -16.38
CA CYS A 115 5.09 11.91 -17.73
C CYS A 115 5.00 13.44 -17.66
N ASN A 116 5.84 14.17 -18.39
CA ASN A 116 5.86 15.63 -18.35
C ASN A 116 6.25 16.27 -19.67
N TYR A 117 5.85 17.54 -19.81
CA TYR A 117 6.11 18.35 -20.99
C TYR A 117 7.59 18.69 -21.16
N ALA A 118 8.31 19.01 -20.08
CA ALA A 118 9.70 19.47 -20.13
C ALA A 118 10.67 18.42 -20.70
N HIS A 119 10.41 17.14 -20.45
CA HIS A 119 11.17 16.00 -20.99
C HIS A 119 10.49 15.31 -22.18
N ASN A 120 9.34 15.83 -22.64
CA ASN A 120 8.51 15.27 -23.70
C ASN A 120 8.30 13.76 -23.57
N GLY A 121 7.87 13.31 -22.40
CA GLY A 121 7.66 11.88 -22.13
C GLY A 121 7.81 11.51 -20.67
N VAL A 122 8.07 10.23 -20.40
CA VAL A 122 8.26 9.71 -19.04
C VAL A 122 9.71 9.84 -18.59
N SER A 123 9.94 10.53 -17.48
CA SER A 123 11.25 10.73 -16.89
C SER A 123 11.25 10.45 -15.39
N ILE A 124 12.46 10.27 -14.84
CA ILE A 124 12.69 10.15 -13.40
C ILE A 124 13.43 11.41 -12.96
N ASN A 125 12.89 12.11 -11.97
CA ASN A 125 13.45 13.37 -11.49
C ASN A 125 13.31 13.45 -9.96
N ASN A 126 14.19 14.22 -9.31
CA ASN A 126 14.03 14.53 -7.89
C ASN A 126 12.79 15.40 -7.66
N HIS A 127 11.90 14.98 -6.77
CA HIS A 127 10.61 15.63 -6.53
C HIS A 127 10.77 17.09 -6.09
N ASP A 128 11.52 17.34 -5.00
CA ASP A 128 11.59 18.67 -4.38
C ASP A 128 12.24 19.72 -5.27
N ARG A 129 13.26 19.30 -6.04
CA ARG A 129 13.88 20.15 -7.05
C ARG A 129 12.88 20.55 -8.13
N TYR A 130 12.08 19.60 -8.59
CA TYR A 130 11.10 19.84 -9.65
C TYR A 130 9.91 20.66 -9.14
N TRP A 131 9.44 20.37 -7.92
CA TRP A 131 8.40 21.13 -7.23
C TRP A 131 8.80 22.59 -7.01
N THR A 132 10.06 22.84 -6.61
CA THR A 132 10.59 24.21 -6.46
C THR A 132 10.67 24.93 -7.82
N ALA A 133 11.09 24.23 -8.87
CA ALA A 133 11.18 24.80 -10.22
C ALA A 133 9.80 25.19 -10.78
N ASP A 134 8.74 24.51 -10.34
CA ASP A 134 7.34 24.77 -10.73
C ASP A 134 6.67 25.86 -9.85
N GLY A 135 7.44 26.52 -8.97
CA GLY A 135 6.93 27.61 -8.13
C GLY A 135 6.25 27.15 -6.84
N CYS A 136 6.57 25.95 -6.36
CA CYS A 136 6.03 25.37 -5.13
C CYS A 136 4.49 25.27 -5.13
N PRO A 137 3.86 24.62 -6.13
CA PRO A 137 2.42 24.48 -6.19
C PRO A 137 1.86 23.76 -4.97
N TYR A 138 0.60 24.03 -4.62
CA TYR A 138 -0.10 23.27 -3.59
C TYR A 138 -0.07 21.78 -3.94
N PHE A 139 0.16 20.89 -2.98
CA PHE A 139 0.27 19.47 -3.27
C PHE A 139 -0.50 18.58 -2.29
N TYR A 140 -0.78 17.38 -2.75
CA TYR A 140 -1.30 16.27 -1.97
C TYR A 140 -0.43 15.04 -2.23
N ALA A 141 -0.28 14.18 -1.23
CA ALA A 141 0.34 12.87 -1.40
C ALA A 141 -0.60 11.77 -0.93
N TYR A 142 -0.63 10.68 -1.68
CA TYR A 142 -1.50 9.53 -1.48
C TYR A 142 -0.66 8.27 -1.36
N ARG A 143 -0.95 7.46 -0.36
CA ARG A 143 -0.31 6.16 -0.13
C ARG A 143 -1.36 5.07 -0.17
N TYR A 144 -1.08 4.00 -0.89
CA TYR A 144 -1.97 2.85 -0.90
C TYR A 144 -1.96 2.16 0.47
N ALA A 145 -3.13 1.97 1.07
CA ALA A 145 -3.28 1.42 2.42
C ALA A 145 -3.64 -0.08 2.44
N GLY A 146 -3.84 -0.70 1.27
CA GLY A 146 -3.90 -2.16 1.16
C GLY A 146 -2.49 -2.73 1.02
N ALA A 147 -2.09 -3.67 1.88
CA ALA A 147 -0.86 -4.49 1.76
C ALA A 147 0.37 -3.80 1.11
N GLN A 148 1.26 -3.25 1.94
CA GLN A 148 2.62 -2.88 1.51
C GLN A 148 3.35 -4.12 0.97
N GLU A 149 3.78 -4.07 -0.29
CA GLU A 149 4.81 -4.96 -0.83
C GLU A 149 6.13 -4.65 -0.12
N ALA A 150 6.78 -5.68 0.41
CA ALA A 150 8.19 -5.61 0.76
C ALA A 150 9.00 -5.82 -0.53
N ASP A 151 10.07 -5.05 -0.64
CA ASP A 151 11.09 -5.01 -1.69
C ASP A 151 11.44 -6.38 -2.31
N GLN A 152 11.50 -6.42 -3.64
CA GLN A 152 11.89 -7.61 -4.41
C GLN A 152 13.38 -7.91 -4.20
N GLY A 153 13.68 -8.82 -3.28
CA GLY A 153 14.96 -9.51 -3.24
C GLY A 153 15.02 -10.55 -4.36
N ASP A 154 15.85 -10.29 -5.36
CA ASP A 154 16.36 -11.30 -6.30
C ASP A 154 17.17 -12.31 -5.48
N ASP A 155 16.59 -13.47 -5.18
CA ASP A 155 17.30 -14.73 -4.91
C ASP A 155 16.28 -15.87 -4.78
N THR A 156 16.58 -17.01 -5.39
CA THR A 156 15.78 -18.25 -5.41
C THR A 156 15.74 -18.98 -4.07
N ASP A 157 16.05 -18.29 -2.97
CA ASP A 157 16.02 -18.80 -1.62
C ASP A 157 14.99 -18.00 -0.81
N MET A 158 13.89 -18.65 -0.42
CA MET A 158 12.85 -18.03 0.41
C MET A 158 13.43 -17.73 1.80
N ASP A 159 14.02 -16.54 1.95
CA ASP A 159 14.50 -16.05 3.24
C ASP A 159 13.29 -15.70 4.13
N LEU A 160 12.84 -16.69 4.90
CA LEU A 160 11.73 -16.58 5.87
C LEU A 160 11.99 -15.52 6.96
N SER A 161 13.22 -14.98 7.07
CA SER A 161 13.55 -13.87 7.96
C SER A 161 13.20 -12.48 7.39
N LYS A 162 13.13 -12.35 6.06
CA LYS A 162 12.64 -11.15 5.34
C LYS A 162 11.13 -11.09 5.23
N LEU A 163 10.50 -12.18 5.63
CA LEU A 163 9.07 -12.43 5.67
C LEU A 163 8.39 -11.69 6.84
N THR A 164 8.84 -10.46 7.15
CA THR A 164 8.29 -9.63 8.22
C THR A 164 7.16 -8.77 7.68
N SER A 165 5.93 -9.13 8.00
CA SER A 165 4.74 -8.40 7.58
C SER A 165 4.05 -7.77 8.78
N LEU A 166 3.64 -6.51 8.62
CA LEU A 166 2.82 -5.82 9.61
C LEU A 166 1.35 -6.22 9.39
N ALA A 167 0.87 -7.16 10.18
CA ALA A 167 -0.53 -7.58 10.14
C ALA A 167 -1.32 -6.94 11.29
N PRO A 168 -2.64 -6.76 11.15
CA PRO A 168 -3.49 -6.49 12.30
C PRO A 168 -3.27 -7.56 13.37
N VAL A 169 -3.25 -7.14 14.63
CA VAL A 169 -3.13 -8.05 15.78
C VAL A 169 -4.17 -9.17 15.72
N THR A 170 -5.39 -8.87 15.25
CA THR A 170 -6.48 -9.84 15.14
C THR A 170 -6.35 -10.81 13.97
N ALA A 171 -5.37 -10.65 13.09
CA ALA A 171 -5.16 -11.56 11.98
C ALA A 171 -4.70 -12.94 12.47
N TYR A 172 -5.13 -13.99 11.77
CA TYR A 172 -4.67 -15.35 12.00
C TYR A 172 -3.20 -15.52 11.64
N GLY A 173 -2.69 -14.73 10.69
CA GLY A 173 -1.31 -14.77 10.26
C GLY A 173 -1.13 -14.10 8.90
N VAL A 174 -0.05 -14.45 8.21
CA VAL A 174 0.17 -14.07 6.82
C VAL A 174 0.49 -15.32 6.00
N ALA A 175 -0.05 -15.37 4.79
CA ALA A 175 0.17 -16.41 3.80
C ALA A 175 1.02 -15.85 2.65
N TRP A 176 2.13 -16.51 2.38
CA TRP A 176 3.03 -16.22 1.26
C TRP A 176 2.79 -17.23 0.16
N ILE A 177 2.44 -16.74 -1.02
CA ILE A 177 2.11 -17.61 -2.15
C ILE A 177 3.40 -18.18 -2.73
N THR A 178 3.60 -19.48 -2.54
CA THR A 178 4.79 -20.20 -2.97
C THR A 178 4.55 -21.06 -4.20
N ASN A 179 3.30 -21.26 -4.63
CA ASN A 179 3.04 -21.89 -5.91
C ASN A 179 3.53 -20.96 -7.04
N PRO A 180 4.46 -21.41 -7.92
CA PRO A 180 4.96 -20.59 -9.02
C PRO A 180 3.86 -20.15 -10.00
N ASN A 181 2.79 -20.92 -10.08
CA ASN A 181 1.62 -20.57 -10.89
C ASN A 181 0.66 -19.62 -10.16
N GLY A 182 0.91 -19.29 -8.89
CA GLY A 182 0.03 -18.50 -8.03
C GLY A 182 -1.13 -19.30 -7.43
N ALA A 183 -1.80 -18.74 -6.42
CA ALA A 183 -2.90 -19.38 -5.69
C ALA A 183 -4.27 -18.95 -6.21
N ALA A 184 -5.20 -19.88 -6.43
CA ALA A 184 -6.57 -19.50 -6.80
C ALA A 184 -7.33 -18.94 -5.59
N LEU A 185 -7.86 -17.72 -5.71
CA LEU A 185 -8.72 -17.10 -4.70
C LEU A 185 -10.19 -17.39 -5.03
N TRP A 186 -10.87 -18.10 -4.14
CA TRP A 186 -12.27 -18.52 -4.29
C TRP A 186 -13.18 -17.66 -3.42
N ASP A 187 -14.39 -17.36 -3.89
CA ASP A 187 -15.44 -16.80 -3.03
C ASP A 187 -16.16 -17.87 -2.20
N ASN A 188 -17.14 -17.44 -1.40
CA ASN A 188 -17.94 -18.34 -0.56
C ASN A 188 -18.87 -19.27 -1.36
N THR A 189 -19.05 -19.03 -2.65
CA THR A 189 -19.88 -19.86 -3.55
C THR A 189 -19.05 -20.91 -4.29
N GLY A 190 -17.72 -20.87 -4.15
CA GLY A 190 -16.82 -21.74 -4.89
C GLY A 190 -16.54 -21.25 -6.31
N LYS A 191 -16.67 -19.95 -6.58
CA LYS A 191 -16.20 -19.34 -7.83
C LYS A 191 -14.81 -18.75 -7.64
N VAL A 192 -13.91 -18.99 -8.60
CA VAL A 192 -12.60 -18.32 -8.64
C VAL A 192 -12.79 -16.84 -8.95
N LEU A 193 -12.39 -15.98 -8.01
CA LEU A 193 -12.42 -14.53 -8.12
C LEU A 193 -11.22 -14.00 -8.91
N LYS A 194 -10.03 -14.50 -8.58
CA LYS A 194 -8.74 -14.13 -9.17
C LYS A 194 -7.67 -15.15 -8.77
N ARG A 195 -6.47 -15.00 -9.32
CA ARG A 195 -5.28 -15.76 -8.89
C ARG A 195 -4.30 -14.81 -8.21
N LEU A 196 -3.80 -15.20 -7.05
CA LEU A 196 -2.81 -14.47 -6.27
C LEU A 196 -1.42 -14.81 -6.81
N PRO A 197 -0.57 -13.83 -7.17
CA PRO A 197 0.73 -14.11 -7.78
C PRO A 197 1.70 -14.82 -6.84
N TYR A 198 2.63 -15.61 -7.40
CA TYR A 198 3.79 -16.14 -6.68
C TYR A 198 4.59 -15.01 -6.00
N GLY A 199 5.12 -15.28 -4.81
CA GLY A 199 5.92 -14.32 -4.03
C GLY A 199 5.10 -13.25 -3.28
N THR A 200 3.76 -13.25 -3.42
CA THR A 200 2.91 -12.26 -2.75
C THR A 200 2.50 -12.69 -1.34
N SER A 201 2.31 -11.72 -0.46
CA SER A 201 1.97 -11.92 0.96
C SER A 201 0.56 -11.44 1.26
N TRP A 202 -0.18 -12.19 2.07
CA TRP A 202 -1.60 -11.95 2.30
C TRP A 202 -1.99 -12.17 3.74
N VAL A 203 -2.68 -11.18 4.33
CA VAL A 203 -3.21 -11.32 5.70
C VAL A 203 -4.26 -12.41 5.73
N VAL A 204 -4.02 -13.44 6.52
CA VAL A 204 -4.99 -14.49 6.80
C VAL A 204 -5.91 -13.98 7.89
N VAL A 205 -7.16 -13.70 7.51
CA VAL A 205 -8.18 -13.18 8.42
C VAL A 205 -8.98 -14.29 9.11
N ASP A 206 -9.02 -15.48 8.51
CA ASP A 206 -9.71 -16.65 9.06
C ASP A 206 -9.14 -17.95 8.46
N VAL A 207 -9.30 -19.07 9.17
CA VAL A 207 -8.97 -20.41 8.68
C VAL A 207 -10.14 -21.33 8.95
N ASN A 208 -10.70 -21.90 7.89
CA ASN A 208 -11.90 -22.73 7.99
C ASN A 208 -11.86 -23.88 7.00
N LYS A 209 -12.26 -25.07 7.45
CA LYS A 209 -12.32 -26.31 6.63
C LYS A 209 -11.06 -26.56 5.78
N GLY A 210 -9.88 -26.27 6.34
CA GLY A 210 -8.61 -26.47 5.65
C GLY A 210 -8.33 -25.48 4.52
N ARG A 211 -8.93 -24.29 4.55
CA ARG A 211 -8.64 -23.18 3.62
C ARG A 211 -8.29 -21.91 4.38
N LEU A 212 -7.49 -21.06 3.74
CA LEU A 212 -7.06 -19.77 4.30
C LEU A 212 -7.93 -18.67 3.70
N ASN A 213 -8.55 -17.85 4.55
CA ASN A 213 -9.27 -16.67 4.11
C ASN A 213 -8.33 -15.46 4.10
N VAL A 214 -8.13 -14.87 2.93
CA VAL A 214 -7.29 -13.68 2.72
C VAL A 214 -8.07 -12.54 2.04
N GLY A 215 -9.38 -12.48 2.29
CA GLY A 215 -10.36 -11.72 1.47
C GLY A 215 -11.07 -12.61 0.44
N GLY A 216 -11.09 -13.92 0.71
CA GLY A 216 -11.48 -15.03 -0.16
C GLY A 216 -10.63 -16.26 0.19
N TRP A 217 -11.06 -17.44 -0.22
CA TRP A 217 -10.44 -18.70 0.18
C TRP A 217 -9.32 -19.11 -0.78
N ILE A 218 -8.13 -19.38 -0.26
CA ILE A 218 -7.04 -20.03 -1.01
C ILE A 218 -6.78 -21.43 -0.47
N ASP A 219 -6.20 -22.28 -1.34
CA ASP A 219 -5.69 -23.58 -0.93
C ASP A 219 -4.38 -23.37 -0.14
N PRO A 220 -4.26 -23.91 1.09
CA PRO A 220 -3.02 -23.81 1.85
C PRO A 220 -1.83 -24.46 1.13
N ALA A 221 -2.05 -25.41 0.22
CA ALA A 221 -0.96 -26.01 -0.55
C ALA A 221 -0.25 -25.01 -1.48
N ASP A 222 -0.93 -23.91 -1.84
CA ASP A 222 -0.35 -22.87 -2.69
C ASP A 222 0.49 -21.85 -1.92
N ALA A 223 0.55 -21.94 -0.59
CA ALA A 223 1.15 -20.93 0.27
C ALA A 223 1.90 -21.50 1.48
N VAL A 224 2.93 -20.78 1.92
CA VAL A 224 3.52 -20.95 3.26
C VAL A 224 2.85 -19.95 4.19
N VAL A 225 2.45 -20.38 5.39
CA VAL A 225 1.75 -19.53 6.36
C VAL A 225 2.60 -19.34 7.60
N LYS A 226 2.83 -18.07 7.97
CA LYS A 226 3.33 -17.71 9.30
C LYS A 226 2.13 -17.33 10.15
N ILE A 227 1.85 -18.16 11.13
CA ILE A 227 0.71 -17.99 12.02
C ILE A 227 1.06 -16.93 13.05
N ASN A 228 0.12 -16.02 13.27
CA ASN A 228 0.13 -15.17 14.44
C ASN A 228 -0.10 -16.07 15.65
N LYS A 229 0.96 -16.28 16.45
CA LYS A 229 0.86 -17.09 17.67
C LYS A 229 -0.27 -16.59 18.59
N GLY A 230 -0.56 -15.29 18.54
CA GLY A 230 -1.66 -14.70 19.25
C GLY A 230 -3.04 -15.23 18.86
N ALA A 231 -3.25 -15.56 17.59
CA ALA A 231 -4.47 -16.23 17.11
C ALA A 231 -4.59 -17.67 17.64
N ALA A 232 -3.47 -18.31 17.99
CA ALA A 232 -3.43 -19.60 18.69
C ALA A 232 -3.48 -19.47 20.23
N GLY A 233 -3.62 -18.25 20.75
CA GLY A 233 -3.68 -17.96 22.19
C GLY A 233 -2.33 -17.78 22.90
N ASP A 234 -1.21 -17.83 22.18
CA ASP A 234 0.14 -17.60 22.72
C ASP A 234 0.73 -16.30 22.17
N TRP A 235 0.77 -15.24 22.98
CA TRP A 235 1.29 -13.94 22.57
C TRP A 235 2.76 -13.71 22.98
N SER A 236 3.41 -14.74 23.53
CA SER A 236 4.75 -14.60 24.10
C SER A 236 5.82 -14.41 23.03
N GLY A 237 6.71 -13.44 23.26
CA GLY A 237 7.84 -13.17 22.36
C GLY A 237 7.48 -12.48 21.06
N THR A 238 6.21 -12.09 20.84
CA THR A 238 5.81 -11.37 19.64
C THR A 238 6.07 -9.87 19.76
N VAL A 239 6.36 -9.20 18.65
CA VAL A 239 6.60 -7.75 18.61
C VAL A 239 5.45 -7.07 17.89
N VAL A 240 4.97 -5.97 18.44
CA VAL A 240 4.03 -5.07 17.77
C VAL A 240 4.69 -3.74 17.47
N ARG A 241 4.34 -3.17 16.33
CA ARG A 241 4.73 -1.83 15.90
C ARG A 241 3.55 -0.88 15.99
N VAL A 242 3.77 0.28 16.56
CA VAL A 242 2.75 1.34 16.62
C VAL A 242 2.54 1.92 15.23
N THR A 243 1.31 1.92 14.75
CA THR A 243 0.94 2.40 13.41
C THR A 243 0.13 3.69 13.45
N ALA A 244 -0.47 4.02 14.60
CA ALA A 244 -1.27 5.23 14.78
C ALA A 244 -0.54 6.31 15.58
N ASP A 245 -0.79 7.57 15.22
CA ASP A 245 -0.41 8.72 16.02
C ASP A 245 -1.31 8.80 17.27
N GLY A 246 -0.78 9.37 18.37
CA GLY A 246 -1.53 9.45 19.64
C GLY A 246 -1.88 8.07 20.22
N ALA A 247 -1.00 7.08 20.04
CA ALA A 247 -1.09 5.81 20.74
C ALA A 247 -0.57 5.98 22.17
N TYR A 248 -1.34 5.47 23.13
CA TYR A 248 -0.98 5.47 24.54
C TYR A 248 -1.28 4.10 25.12
N THR A 249 -0.49 3.68 26.11
CA THR A 249 -0.90 2.60 26.99
C THR A 249 -1.96 3.10 27.97
N GLN A 250 -2.75 2.17 28.50
CA GLN A 250 -3.78 2.39 29.51
C GLN A 250 -3.70 1.28 30.55
N ALA A 251 -4.09 1.58 31.79
CA ALA A 251 -4.01 0.64 32.90
C ALA A 251 -5.02 -0.52 32.80
N GLN A 252 -6.13 -0.31 32.08
CA GLN A 252 -7.21 -1.28 31.91
C GLN A 252 -7.57 -1.42 30.43
N PRO A 253 -7.94 -2.60 29.92
CA PRO A 253 -8.32 -2.80 28.51
C PRO A 253 -9.77 -2.38 28.26
N LYS A 254 -10.06 -1.07 28.28
CA LYS A 254 -11.39 -0.51 28.08
C LYS A 254 -11.31 0.78 27.26
N PRO A 255 -12.37 1.14 26.52
CA PRO A 255 -12.39 2.40 25.80
C PRO A 255 -12.36 3.61 26.77
N ASN A 256 -11.93 4.76 26.25
CA ASN A 256 -11.91 6.05 26.95
C ASN A 256 -11.14 6.07 28.28
N GLN A 257 -10.10 5.26 28.41
CA GLN A 257 -9.20 5.31 29.57
C GLN A 257 -8.19 6.44 29.41
N ALA A 258 -7.71 6.96 30.54
CA ALA A 258 -6.60 7.90 30.55
C ALA A 258 -5.31 7.21 30.05
N GLY A 259 -4.60 7.89 29.15
CA GLY A 259 -3.30 7.44 28.66
C GLY A 259 -2.26 7.50 29.78
N VAL A 260 -1.49 6.43 29.93
CA VAL A 260 -0.44 6.27 30.94
C VAL A 260 0.93 6.56 30.33
N GLN A 261 1.27 5.90 29.23
CA GLN A 261 2.55 6.08 28.54
C GLN A 261 2.30 6.36 27.06
N TYR A 262 2.90 7.43 26.54
CA TYR A 262 2.87 7.72 25.11
C TYR A 262 3.72 6.71 24.33
N LEU A 263 3.19 6.27 23.19
CA LEU A 263 3.83 5.34 22.28
C LEU A 263 4.07 6.04 20.93
N PRO A 264 5.32 6.40 20.60
CA PRO A 264 5.62 7.04 19.32
C PRO A 264 5.25 6.13 18.15
N LYS A 265 4.70 6.70 17.08
CA LYS A 265 4.43 5.96 15.84
C LYS A 265 5.73 5.35 15.30
N GLY A 266 5.65 4.10 14.88
CA GLY A 266 6.78 3.29 14.42
C GLY A 266 7.60 2.62 15.52
N SER A 267 7.35 2.92 16.80
CA SER A 267 8.02 2.24 17.93
C SER A 267 7.60 0.77 18.02
N ARG A 268 8.53 -0.07 18.49
CA ARG A 268 8.38 -1.53 18.58
C ARG A 268 8.34 -1.97 20.03
N TRP A 269 7.39 -2.84 20.36
CA TRP A 269 7.14 -3.27 21.74
C TRP A 269 6.90 -4.77 21.78
N GLN A 270 7.47 -5.41 22.80
CA GLN A 270 7.24 -6.83 23.03
C GLN A 270 5.88 -7.03 23.68
N VAL A 271 5.09 -7.92 23.11
CA VAL A 271 3.80 -8.31 23.64
C VAL A 271 3.99 -9.26 24.81
N VAL A 272 3.29 -8.96 25.91
CA VAL A 272 3.24 -9.79 27.12
C VAL A 272 1.85 -10.41 27.34
N GLY A 273 0.83 -9.97 26.60
CA GLY A 273 -0.50 -10.57 26.60
C GLY A 273 -1.51 -9.78 25.76
N VAL A 274 -2.77 -10.21 25.78
CA VAL A 274 -3.90 -9.56 25.09
C VAL A 274 -5.13 -9.56 25.99
N SER A 275 -6.06 -8.63 25.79
CA SER A 275 -7.38 -8.68 26.43
C SER A 275 -8.22 -9.85 25.91
N LYS A 276 -9.18 -10.32 26.71
CA LYS A 276 -10.02 -11.49 26.38
C LYS A 276 -10.81 -11.35 25.07
N ASP A 277 -11.11 -10.12 24.68
CA ASP A 277 -11.83 -9.76 23.46
C ASP A 277 -10.90 -9.44 22.27
N GLY A 278 -9.58 -9.48 22.47
CA GLY A 278 -8.58 -9.20 21.41
C GLY A 278 -8.40 -7.72 21.07
N ASN A 279 -9.19 -6.82 21.67
CA ASN A 279 -9.21 -5.40 21.33
C ASN A 279 -8.03 -4.60 21.91
N TYR A 280 -7.29 -5.18 22.87
CA TYR A 280 -6.16 -4.51 23.52
C TYR A 280 -4.96 -5.43 23.65
N VAL A 281 -3.78 -4.94 23.28
CA VAL A 281 -2.50 -5.63 23.44
C VAL A 281 -1.81 -5.14 24.70
N ASN A 282 -1.33 -6.05 25.54
CA ASN A 282 -0.54 -5.71 26.71
C ASN A 282 0.95 -5.72 26.36
N ILE A 283 1.62 -4.60 26.58
CA ILE A 283 3.06 -4.39 26.36
C ILE A 283 3.79 -3.89 27.63
N GLY A 284 3.22 -4.16 28.82
CA GLY A 284 3.54 -3.46 30.08
C GLY A 284 2.49 -2.42 30.47
N GLY A 285 1.51 -2.22 29.59
CA GLY A 285 0.24 -1.52 29.72
C GLY A 285 -0.60 -1.88 28.49
N TYR A 286 -1.92 -1.69 28.55
CA TYR A 286 -2.81 -2.06 27.45
C TYR A 286 -2.78 -0.98 26.37
N VAL A 287 -2.62 -1.34 25.10
CA VAL A 287 -2.77 -0.43 23.96
C VAL A 287 -3.89 -0.95 23.07
N ASP A 288 -4.67 -0.06 22.48
CA ASP A 288 -5.71 -0.41 21.52
C ASP A 288 -5.11 -1.17 20.33
N ALA A 289 -5.63 -2.37 20.05
CA ALA A 289 -5.13 -3.25 19.01
C ALA A 289 -5.28 -2.65 17.59
N SER A 290 -6.16 -1.67 17.39
CA SER A 290 -6.28 -0.93 16.12
C SER A 290 -5.12 0.03 15.86
N LYS A 291 -4.35 0.37 16.90
CA LYS A 291 -3.24 1.34 16.84
C LYS A 291 -1.87 0.70 16.66
N VAL A 292 -1.82 -0.63 16.68
CA VAL A 292 -0.58 -1.40 16.57
C VAL A 292 -0.78 -2.57 15.62
N ASN A 293 0.25 -2.88 14.83
CA ASN A 293 0.28 -4.07 14.00
C ASN A 293 1.32 -5.04 14.56
N ILE A 294 1.04 -6.33 14.44
CA ILE A 294 1.98 -7.38 14.80
C ILE A 294 3.01 -7.54 13.69
N GLU A 295 4.28 -7.64 14.08
CA GLU A 295 5.37 -8.00 13.18
C GLU A 295 5.45 -9.51 13.15
N LEU A 296 4.93 -10.08 12.06
CA LEU A 296 5.00 -11.49 11.73
C LEU A 296 6.22 -11.72 10.89
#